data_AF-A0A9N9KCP6-F1
#
_entry.id   AF-A0A9N9KCP6-F1
#
_cell.length_a   1.000
_cell.length_b   1.000
_cell.length_c   1.000
_cell.angle_alpha   90.00
_cell.angle_beta   90.00
_cell.angle_gamma   90.00
#
_symmetry.space_group_name_H-M   'P 1'
#
loop_
_entity.id
_entity.type
_entity.pdbx_description
1 polymer ?
#
loop_
_entity_poly.entity_id
_entity_poly.type
_entity_poly.pdbx_seq_one_letter_code
_entity_poly.pdbx_strand_id
1 'polypeptide(L)'
;MRITTTDWRQSLTEQDRKRYTFMFFKGLEVFQKISQVNFNIAKSWETQAYNRAHSREEYSNTIGNRLKDLIKKVQAVGKRRRQQLRALRVLQLQQQFNTQNTQNSIQSR
;
A
#
# COMPACT_ATOMS: atom_id res chain seq x y z
N MET A 1 -26.42 37.05 19.58
CA MET A 1 -25.24 36.16 19.59
C MET A 1 -25.17 35.43 18.26
N ARG A 2 -24.20 35.75 17.38
CA ARG A 2 -23.95 34.97 16.16
C ARG A 2 -22.99 33.85 16.53
N ILE A 3 -23.45 32.60 16.46
CA ILE A 3 -22.58 31.44 16.58
C ILE A 3 -21.76 31.38 15.29
N THR A 4 -20.52 31.85 15.31
CA THR A 4 -19.56 31.60 14.25
C THR A 4 -19.08 30.15 14.42
N THR A 5 -19.82 29.20 13.88
CA THR A 5 -19.29 27.84 13.70
C THR A 5 -18.17 27.93 12.67
N THR A 6 -16.92 27.94 13.14
CA THR A 6 -15.72 27.80 12.31
C THR A 6 -15.64 26.37 11.80
N ASP A 7 -16.62 25.99 10.98
CA ASP A 7 -16.66 24.67 10.38
C ASP A 7 -15.55 24.61 9.33
N TRP A 8 -14.39 24.10 9.73
CA TRP A 8 -13.19 23.97 8.88
C TRP A 8 -13.48 23.18 7.61
N ARG A 9 -14.55 22.40 7.58
CA ARG A 9 -15.08 21.69 6.41
C ARG A 9 -15.43 22.64 5.27
N GLN A 10 -15.91 23.84 5.58
CA GLN A 10 -16.20 24.88 4.60
C GLN A 10 -14.94 25.52 4.01
N SER A 11 -13.79 25.35 4.65
CA SER A 11 -12.48 25.83 4.14
C SER A 11 -11.82 24.85 3.16
N LEU A 12 -12.37 23.65 2.98
CA LEU A 12 -11.86 22.64 2.06
C LEU A 12 -12.63 22.69 0.75
N THR A 13 -11.93 23.05 -0.31
CA THR A 13 -12.52 23.03 -1.65
C THR A 13 -12.73 21.60 -2.12
N GLU A 14 -13.66 21.40 -3.05
CA GLU A 14 -13.85 20.09 -3.68
C GLU A 14 -12.59 19.63 -4.44
N GLN A 15 -11.80 20.59 -4.93
CA GLN A 15 -10.53 20.33 -5.59
C GLN A 15 -9.47 19.76 -4.62
N ASP A 16 -9.40 20.28 -3.39
CA ASP A 16 -8.53 19.74 -2.34
C ASP A 16 -8.93 18.31 -1.97
N ARG A 17 -10.24 18.06 -1.85
CA ARG A 17 -10.76 16.71 -1.58
C ARG A 17 -10.44 15.72 -2.71
N LYS A 18 -10.57 16.17 -3.97
CA LYS A 18 -10.15 15.38 -5.15
C LYS A 18 -8.65 15.10 -5.12
N ARG A 19 -7.82 16.09 -4.77
CA ARG A 19 -6.36 15.94 -4.64
C ARG A 19 -5.99 14.93 -3.56
N TYR A 20 -6.60 14.98 -2.37
CA TYR A 20 -6.32 14.02 -1.30
C TYR A 20 -6.77 12.60 -1.65
N THR A 21 -7.95 12.47 -2.28
CA THR A 21 -8.43 11.20 -2.82
C THR A 21 -7.44 10.64 -3.84
N PHE A 22 -6.93 11.48 -4.75
CA PHE A 22 -5.95 11.07 -5.75
C PHE A 22 -4.59 10.69 -5.14
N MET A 23 -4.10 11.42 -4.13
CA MET A 23 -2.86 11.06 -3.44
C MET A 23 -2.97 9.71 -2.73
N PHE A 24 -4.11 9.45 -2.08
CA PHE A 24 -4.38 8.15 -1.46
C PHE A 24 -4.52 7.04 -2.51
N PHE A 25 -5.21 7.32 -3.61
CA PHE A 25 -5.33 6.43 -4.76
C PHE A 25 -3.96 6.09 -5.38
N LYS A 26 -3.08 7.06 -5.61
CA LYS A 26 -1.71 6.85 -6.07
C LYS A 26 -0.89 6.00 -5.11
N GLY A 27 -1.08 6.20 -3.80
CA GLY A 27 -0.50 5.34 -2.78
C GLY A 27 -0.96 3.88 -2.88
N LEU A 28 -2.20 3.66 -3.34
CA LEU A 28 -2.76 2.33 -3.59
C LEU A 28 -2.35 1.73 -4.95
N GLU A 29 -2.09 2.53 -5.98
CA GLU A 29 -1.65 2.03 -7.30
C GLU A 29 -0.29 1.31 -7.26
N VAL A 30 0.55 1.60 -6.27
CA VAL A 30 1.81 0.87 -6.03
C VAL A 30 1.57 -0.64 -5.77
N PHE A 31 0.33 -1.07 -5.49
CA PHE A 31 -0.06 -2.47 -5.17
C PHE A 31 -0.40 -3.38 -6.36
N GLN A 32 -0.19 -2.99 -7.62
CA GLN A 32 -0.72 -3.63 -8.84
C GLN A 32 -2.15 -3.18 -9.19
N LYS A 33 -2.43 -3.19 -10.51
CA LYS A 33 -3.67 -2.85 -11.25
C LYS A 33 -4.74 -2.14 -10.42
N ILE A 34 -5.07 -0.94 -10.88
CA ILE A 34 -6.24 -0.14 -10.47
C ILE A 34 -7.46 -1.06 -10.32
N SER A 35 -7.80 -1.35 -9.07
CA SER A 35 -9.02 -2.07 -8.73
C SER A 35 -10.01 -1.03 -8.25
N GLN A 36 -11.17 -0.94 -8.93
CA GLN A 36 -12.29 -0.10 -8.51
C GLN A 36 -12.67 -0.36 -7.04
N VAL A 37 -12.48 -1.61 -6.58
CA VAL A 37 -12.68 -2.02 -5.18
C VAL A 37 -11.72 -1.29 -4.24
N ASN A 38 -10.44 -1.19 -4.57
CA ASN A 38 -9.45 -0.48 -3.75
C ASN A 38 -9.74 1.02 -3.65
N PHE A 39 -10.19 1.63 -4.75
CA PHE A 39 -10.64 3.03 -4.75
C PHE A 39 -11.89 3.24 -3.88
N ASN A 40 -12.87 2.34 -3.96
CA ASN A 40 -14.09 2.44 -3.15
C ASN A 40 -13.77 2.26 -1.65
N ILE A 41 -12.88 1.34 -1.30
CA ILE A 41 -12.40 1.14 0.08
C ILE A 41 -11.70 2.40 0.59
N ALA A 42 -10.80 2.99 -0.23
CA ALA A 42 -10.12 4.24 0.09
C ALA A 42 -11.08 5.38 0.39
N LYS A 43 -12.04 5.59 -0.51
CA LYS A 43 -13.03 6.68 -0.42
C LYS A 43 -13.93 6.50 0.80
N SER A 44 -14.39 5.28 1.06
CA SER A 44 -15.19 4.98 2.25
C SER A 44 -14.42 5.26 3.55
N TRP A 45 -13.16 4.83 3.61
CA TRP A 45 -12.31 5.09 4.77
C TRP A 45 -12.03 6.59 4.96
N GLU A 46 -11.72 7.31 3.88
CA GLU A 46 -11.50 8.76 3.91
C GLU A 46 -12.74 9.50 4.42
N THR A 47 -13.93 9.13 3.94
CA THR A 47 -15.19 9.72 4.38
C THR A 47 -15.45 9.47 5.87
N GLN A 48 -15.12 8.27 6.37
CA GLN A 48 -15.19 7.98 7.81
C GLN A 48 -14.19 8.81 8.62
N ALA A 49 -12.95 8.97 8.13
CA ALA A 49 -11.93 9.78 8.78
C ALA A 49 -12.33 11.27 8.83
N TYR A 50 -12.93 11.78 7.75
CA TYR A 50 -13.45 13.14 7.67
C TYR A 50 -14.60 13.38 8.65
N ASN A 51 -15.52 12.42 8.78
CA ASN A 51 -16.66 12.54 9.70
C ASN A 51 -16.25 12.43 11.17
N ARG A 52 -15.17 11.70 11.48
CA ARG A 52 -14.65 11.51 12.84
C ARG A 52 -13.72 12.62 13.32
N ALA A 53 -13.09 13.36 12.41
CA ALA A 53 -12.16 14.41 12.78
C ALA A 53 -12.90 15.66 13.29
N HIS A 54 -12.41 16.22 14.39
CA HIS A 54 -12.93 17.44 15.01
C HIS A 54 -12.19 18.68 14.51
N SER A 55 -11.00 18.51 13.92
CA SER A 55 -10.24 19.60 13.29
C SER A 55 -9.54 19.17 11.99
N ARG A 56 -9.11 20.18 11.21
CA ARG A 56 -8.31 19.97 10.01
C ARG A 56 -6.95 19.34 10.32
N GLU A 57 -6.28 19.77 11.40
CA GLU A 57 -5.02 19.13 11.80
C GLU A 57 -5.22 17.66 12.17
N GLU A 58 -6.29 17.33 12.91
CA GLU A 58 -6.59 15.95 13.30
C GLU A 58 -6.86 15.06 12.08
N TYR A 59 -7.64 15.57 11.12
CA TYR A 59 -7.88 14.89 9.84
C TYR A 59 -6.57 14.68 9.06
N SER A 60 -5.77 15.74 8.90
CA SER A 60 -4.49 15.67 8.18
C SER A 60 -3.51 14.68 8.83
N ASN A 61 -3.41 14.71 10.16
CA ASN A 61 -2.59 13.77 10.94
C ASN A 61 -3.09 12.33 10.78
N THR A 62 -4.41 12.12 10.79
CA THR A 62 -5.01 10.79 10.60
C THR A 62 -4.70 10.22 9.21
N ILE A 63 -4.84 11.04 8.16
CA ILE A 63 -4.46 10.68 6.78
C ILE A 63 -2.96 10.35 6.70
N GLY A 64 -2.11 11.21 7.26
CA GLY A 64 -0.66 11.05 7.25
C GLY A 64 -0.19 9.79 7.99
N ASN A 65 -0.76 9.51 9.16
CA ASN A 65 -0.47 8.31 9.94
C ASN A 65 -0.92 7.05 9.19
N ARG A 66 -2.11 7.08 8.58
CA ARG A 66 -2.59 5.97 7.76
C ARG A 66 -1.69 5.70 6.57
N LEU A 67 -1.21 6.75 5.90
CA LEU A 67 -0.30 6.62 4.77
C LEU A 67 1.04 6.01 5.20
N LYS A 68 1.62 6.45 6.31
CA LYS A 68 2.85 5.86 6.89
C LYS A 68 2.68 4.37 7.20
N ASP A 69 1.56 3.99 7.80
CA ASP A 69 1.26 2.59 8.12
C ASP A 69 1.07 1.74 6.86
N LEU A 70 0.37 2.28 5.85
CA LEU A 70 0.23 1.63 4.57
C LEU A 70 1.63 1.41 3.98
N ILE A 71 2.46 2.45 3.86
CA ILE A 71 3.87 2.39 3.39
C ILE A 71 4.67 1.28 4.10
N LYS A 72 4.57 1.16 5.43
CA LYS A 72 5.24 0.08 6.17
C LYS A 72 4.74 -1.31 5.77
N LYS A 73 3.42 -1.50 5.64
CA LYS A 73 2.82 -2.76 5.20
C LYS A 73 3.26 -3.12 3.78
N VAL A 74 3.36 -2.14 2.88
CA VAL A 74 3.93 -2.31 1.53
C VAL A 74 5.33 -2.89 1.60
N GLN A 75 6.19 -2.23 2.38
CA GLN A 75 7.60 -2.56 2.45
C GLN A 75 7.78 -3.96 3.05
N ALA A 76 6.96 -4.33 4.03
CA ALA A 76 6.91 -5.67 4.60
C ALA A 76 6.49 -6.73 3.57
N VAL A 77 5.40 -6.50 2.83
CA VAL A 77 4.93 -7.42 1.77
C VAL A 77 5.97 -7.56 0.66
N GLY A 78 6.55 -6.44 0.22
CA GLY A 78 7.62 -6.43 -0.79
C GLY A 78 8.89 -7.14 -0.34
N LYS A 79 9.28 -7.02 0.94
CA LYS A 79 10.40 -7.78 1.52
C LYS A 79 10.10 -9.29 1.55
N ARG A 80 8.91 -9.70 2.01
CA ARG A 80 8.49 -11.12 2.02
C ARG A 80 8.47 -11.73 0.62
N ARG A 81 7.91 -11.03 -0.36
CA ARG A 81 7.88 -11.50 -1.76
C ARG A 81 9.29 -11.66 -2.32
N ARG A 82 10.20 -10.72 -2.05
CA ARG A 82 11.61 -10.84 -2.47
C ARG A 82 12.32 -12.00 -1.78
N GLN A 83 12.06 -12.26 -0.50
CA GLN A 83 12.62 -13.41 0.22
C GLN A 83 12.09 -14.74 -0.34
N GLN A 84 10.79 -14.84 -0.62
CA GLN A 84 10.19 -16.02 -1.24
C GLN A 84 10.77 -16.30 -2.63
N LEU A 85 10.94 -15.28 -3.46
CA LEU A 85 11.55 -15.43 -4.79
C LEU A 85 13.02 -15.87 -4.71
N ARG A 86 13.79 -15.38 -3.71
CA ARG A 86 15.16 -15.85 -3.48
C ARG A 86 15.19 -17.32 -3.04
N ALA A 87 14.32 -17.73 -2.12
CA ALA A 87 14.24 -19.11 -1.66
C ALA A 87 13.90 -20.08 -2.81
N LEU A 88 12.94 -19.72 -3.66
CA LEU A 88 12.61 -20.50 -4.86
C LEU A 88 13.80 -20.60 -5.83
N ARG A 89 14.52 -19.49 -6.04
CA ARG A 89 15.71 -19.49 -6.91
C ARG A 89 16.82 -20.40 -6.35
N VAL A 90 17.05 -20.38 -5.02
CA VAL A 90 18.06 -21.26 -4.38
C VAL A 90 17.68 -22.72 -4.54
N LEU A 91 16.42 -23.09 -4.31
CA LEU A 91 15.94 -24.46 -4.51
C LEU A 91 16.08 -24.93 -5.97
N GLN A 92 15.76 -24.08 -6.94
CA GLN A 92 15.95 -24.40 -8.36
C GLN A 92 17.42 -24.63 -8.71
N LEU A 93 18.32 -23.76 -8.23
CA LEU A 93 19.77 -23.92 -8.46
C LEU A 93 20.29 -25.22 -7.83
N GLN A 94 19.86 -25.55 -6.61
CA GLN A 94 20.28 -26.79 -5.95
C GLN A 94 19.80 -28.05 -6.70
N GLN A 95 18.59 -28.04 -7.24
CA GLN A 95 18.10 -29.14 -8.08
C GLN A 95 18.93 -29.27 -9.38
N GLN A 96 19.28 -28.16 -10.03
CA GLN A 96 20.13 -28.17 -11.24
C GLN A 96 21.52 -28.75 -10.98
N PHE A 97 22.18 -28.35 -9.88
CA PHE A 97 23.48 -28.91 -9.47
C PHE A 97 23.40 -30.41 -9.20
N ASN A 98 22.36 -30.87 -8.51
CA ASN A 98 22.19 -32.30 -8.22
C ASN A 98 21.96 -33.11 -9.51
N THR A 99 21.18 -32.60 -10.47
CA THR A 99 20.98 -33.28 -11.77
C THR A 99 22.24 -33.35 -12.61
N GLN A 100 23.07 -32.29 -12.62
CA GLN A 100 24.35 -32.30 -13.35
C GLN A 100 25.35 -33.30 -12.77
N ASN A 101 25.49 -33.35 -11.43
CA ASN A 101 26.38 -34.33 -10.80
C ASN A 101 25.92 -35.78 -11.06
N THR A 102 24.60 -36.01 -11.06
CA THR A 102 24.04 -37.33 -11.36
C THR A 102 24.33 -37.72 -12.81
N GLN A 103 24.12 -36.83 -13.78
CA GLN A 103 24.43 -37.08 -15.20
C GLN A 103 25.93 -37.33 -15.45
N ASN A 104 26.80 -36.52 -14.85
CA ASN A 104 28.26 -36.68 -14.99
C ASN A 104 28.74 -38.02 -14.38
N SER A 105 28.13 -38.45 -13.27
CA SER A 105 28.48 -39.73 -12.63
C SER A 105 28.03 -40.96 -13.42
N ILE A 106 26.98 -40.82 -14.24
CA ILE A 106 26.47 -41.89 -15.11
C ILE A 106 27.31 -42.01 -16.39
N GLN A 107 27.80 -40.89 -16.95
CA GLN A 107 28.67 -40.89 -18.14
C GLN A 107 30.13 -41.29 -17.85
N SER A 108 30.55 -41.27 -16.57
CA SER A 108 31.92 -41.61 -16.16
C SER A 108 32.10 -43.08 -15.74
N ARG A 109 31.10 -43.94 -15.99
CA ARG A 109 31.15 -45.41 -15.78
C ARG A 109 31.10 -46.12 -17.13
#